data_AF-A0A1Y2CGI3-F1
#
_entry.id   AF-A0A1Y2CGI3-F1
#
_cell.length_a   1.000
_cell.length_b   1.000
_cell.length_c   1.000
_cell.angle_alpha   90.00
_cell.angle_beta   90.00
_cell.angle_gamma   90.00
#
_symmetry.space_group_name_H-M   'P 1'
#
loop_
_entity.id
_entity.type
_entity.pdbx_description
1 polymer ?
#
loop_
_entity_poly.entity_id
_entity_poly.type
_entity_poly.pdbx_seq_one_letter_code
_entity_poly.pdbx_strand_id
1 'polypeptide(L)'
;MTAKGVDLEMSNEHRVDKALKTASWLGRVGANHSGDRPIASIRKYVQFIRSQLEYAFPLRSLSKEECKKAQEVQNSVLRRIYGT
;
A
#
# COMPACT_ATOMS: atom_id res chain seq x y z
N MET A 1 8.71 -20.84 6.47
CA MET A 1 9.76 -20.45 7.44
C MET A 1 11.08 -20.96 6.90
N THR A 2 11.97 -20.07 6.46
CA THR A 2 13.35 -20.45 6.12
C THR A 2 14.15 -20.53 7.42
N ALA A 3 15.22 -21.33 7.41
CA ALA A 3 16.00 -21.73 8.60
C ALA A 3 16.70 -20.57 9.36
N LYS A 4 16.46 -19.29 9.01
CA LYS A 4 17.05 -18.09 9.62
C LYS A 4 16.02 -17.03 10.07
N GLY A 5 14.73 -17.37 10.15
CA GLY A 5 13.66 -16.43 10.49
C GLY A 5 12.89 -15.94 9.25
N VAL A 6 11.96 -15.01 9.44
CA VAL A 6 11.08 -14.48 8.38
C VAL A 6 11.92 -13.98 7.21
N ASP A 7 11.67 -14.49 6.01
CA ASP A 7 12.27 -13.97 4.79
C ASP A 7 11.73 -12.55 4.53
N LEU A 8 12.56 -11.56 4.84
CA LEU A 8 12.19 -10.14 4.87
C LEU A 8 12.02 -9.54 3.46
N GLU A 9 12.65 -10.11 2.44
CA GLU A 9 12.49 -9.68 1.04
C GLU A 9 11.20 -10.24 0.48
N MET A 10 10.96 -11.54 0.66
CA MET A 10 9.70 -12.18 0.31
C MET A 10 8.51 -11.57 1.08
N SER A 11 8.74 -11.11 2.31
CA SER A 11 7.74 -10.37 3.09
C SER A 11 7.39 -9.03 2.43
N ASN A 12 8.35 -8.32 1.85
CA ASN A 12 8.11 -7.03 1.19
C ASN A 12 7.28 -7.18 -0.08
N GLU A 13 7.59 -8.18 -0.91
CA GLU A 13 6.83 -8.45 -2.12
C GLU A 13 5.38 -8.82 -1.81
N HIS A 14 5.16 -9.67 -0.80
CA HIS A 14 3.81 -10.01 -0.34
C HIS A 14 3.04 -8.79 0.18
N ARG A 15 3.71 -7.85 0.87
CA ARG A 15 3.07 -6.62 1.36
C ARG A 15 2.65 -5.71 0.22
N VAL A 16 3.50 -5.56 -0.80
CA VAL A 16 3.21 -4.79 -2.01
C VAL A 16 2.04 -5.41 -2.78
N ASP A 17 2.06 -6.73 -3.02
CA ASP A 17 0.97 -7.44 -3.69
C ASP A 17 -0.36 -7.30 -2.93
N LYS A 18 -0.33 -7.45 -1.59
CA LYS A 18 -1.51 -7.26 -0.74
C LYS A 18 -2.04 -5.83 -0.81
N ALA A 19 -1.17 -4.83 -0.83
CA ALA A 19 -1.55 -3.43 -0.96
C ALA A 19 -2.20 -3.17 -2.34
N LEU A 20 -1.67 -3.73 -3.42
CA LEU A 20 -2.24 -3.61 -4.77
C LEU A 20 -3.63 -4.27 -4.88
N LYS A 21 -3.81 -5.45 -4.29
CA LYS A 21 -5.11 -6.13 -4.21
C LYS A 21 -6.12 -5.31 -3.41
N THR A 22 -5.69 -4.79 -2.26
CA THR A 22 -6.50 -3.92 -1.39
C THR A 22 -6.88 -2.62 -2.12
N ALA A 23 -5.95 -2.00 -2.84
CA ALA A 23 -6.19 -0.79 -3.63
C ALA A 23 -7.22 -1.02 -4.72
N SER A 24 -7.14 -2.17 -5.39
CA SER A 24 -8.08 -2.54 -6.44
C SER A 24 -9.48 -2.79 -5.87
N TRP A 25 -9.56 -3.45 -4.71
CA TRP A 25 -10.83 -3.63 -4.00
C TRP A 25 -11.43 -2.31 -3.51
N LEU A 26 -10.62 -1.45 -2.88
CA LEU A 26 -11.06 -0.12 -2.44
C LEU A 26 -11.58 0.73 -3.60
N GLY A 27 -10.91 0.68 -4.75
CA GLY A 27 -11.38 1.34 -5.97
C GLY A 27 -12.75 0.85 -6.43
N ARG A 28 -13.04 -0.46 -6.31
CA ARG A 28 -14.36 -1.02 -6.65
C ARG A 28 -15.46 -0.63 -5.64
N VAL A 29 -15.10 -0.47 -4.37
CA VAL A 29 -16.03 -0.11 -3.28
C VAL A 29 -16.31 1.40 -3.24
N GLY A 30 -15.63 2.20 -4.08
CA GLY A 30 -15.92 3.62 -4.25
C GLY A 30 -14.79 4.55 -3.81
N ALA A 31 -13.64 4.05 -3.33
CA ALA A 31 -12.48 4.89 -3.04
C ALA A 31 -11.72 5.27 -4.33
N ASN A 32 -12.40 6.00 -5.20
CA ASN A 32 -11.93 6.48 -6.50
C ASN A 32 -12.52 7.88 -6.77
N HIS A 33 -12.12 8.51 -7.88
CA HIS A 33 -12.51 9.89 -8.21
C HIS A 33 -14.01 10.13 -8.43
N SER A 34 -14.81 9.10 -8.71
CA SER A 34 -16.24 9.20 -9.02
C SER A 34 -17.14 8.62 -7.94
N GLY A 35 -16.58 7.99 -6.91
CA GLY A 35 -17.31 7.36 -5.81
C GLY A 35 -17.39 8.25 -4.58
N ASP A 36 -16.75 7.80 -3.51
CA ASP A 36 -16.71 8.48 -2.22
C ASP A 36 -16.07 9.86 -2.31
N ARG A 37 -16.47 10.76 -1.38
CA ARG A 37 -15.79 12.04 -1.20
C ARG A 37 -14.28 11.81 -0.97
N PRO A 38 -13.38 12.64 -1.55
CA PRO A 38 -11.94 12.43 -1.45
C PRO A 38 -11.44 12.21 -0.01
N ILE A 39 -11.99 12.94 0.97
CA ILE A 39 -11.61 12.79 2.38
C ILE A 39 -11.92 11.41 2.97
N ALA A 40 -13.03 10.78 2.56
CA ALA A 40 -13.37 9.42 2.98
C ALA A 40 -12.46 8.39 2.28
N SER A 41 -12.20 8.57 0.99
CA SER A 41 -11.26 7.75 0.20
C SER A 41 -9.85 7.78 0.78
N ILE A 42 -9.36 8.95 1.19
CA ILE A 42 -8.05 9.13 1.84
C ILE A 42 -8.00 8.40 3.18
N ARG A 43 -9.05 8.50 4.01
CA ARG A 43 -9.09 7.77 5.29
C ARG A 43 -8.98 6.26 5.08
N LYS A 44 -9.72 5.71 4.10
CA LYS A 44 -9.63 4.29 3.72
C LYS A 44 -8.21 3.95 3.24
N TYR A 45 -7.61 4.78 2.39
CA TYR A 45 -6.22 4.61 1.95
C TYR A 45 -5.23 4.57 3.12
N VAL A 46 -5.29 5.53 4.05
CA VAL A 46 -4.41 5.57 5.22
C VAL A 46 -4.59 4.33 6.10
N GLN A 47 -5.85 3.94 6.35
CA GLN A 47 -6.16 2.83 7.24
C GLN A 47 -5.76 1.46 6.67
N PHE A 48 -5.92 1.25 5.36
CA PHE A 48 -5.75 -0.07 4.76
C PHE A 48 -4.49 -0.22 3.90
N ILE A 49 -4.10 0.79 3.12
CA ILE A 49 -2.96 0.70 2.20
C ILE A 49 -1.67 1.10 2.91
N ARG A 50 -1.67 2.28 3.53
CA ARG A 50 -0.49 2.84 4.17
C ARG A 50 -0.01 1.96 5.32
N SER A 51 -0.93 1.46 6.14
CA SER A 51 -0.63 0.51 7.21
C SER A 51 0.06 -0.78 6.73
N GLN A 52 -0.36 -1.35 5.60
CA GLN A 52 0.25 -2.56 5.02
C GLN A 52 1.68 -2.32 4.53
N LEU A 53 1.93 -1.15 3.94
CA LEU A 53 3.25 -0.77 3.42
C LEU A 53 4.20 -0.32 4.54
N GLU A 54 3.69 0.37 5.56
CA GLU A 54 4.50 0.95 6.63
C GLU A 54 4.81 0.00 7.78
N TYR A 55 4.09 -1.13 7.90
CA TYR A 55 4.25 -2.08 9.00
C TYR A 55 5.70 -2.57 9.24
N ALA A 56 6.54 -2.65 8.20
CA ALA A 56 7.93 -3.10 8.35
C ALA A 56 8.93 -1.98 8.69
N PHE A 57 8.56 -0.70 8.59
CA PHE A 57 9.46 0.42 8.87
C PHE A 57 10.02 0.38 10.31
N PRO A 58 9.24 0.01 11.34
CA PRO A 58 9.76 -0.13 12.70
C PRO A 58 10.65 -1.37 12.90
N LEU A 59 10.53 -2.38 12.03
CA LEU A 59 11.24 -3.66 12.17
C LEU A 59 12.63 -3.63 11.54
N ARG A 60 12.82 -2.84 10.49
CA ARG A 60 14.13 -2.59 9.86
C ARG A 60 14.13 -1.35 8.99
N SER A 61 15.32 -0.82 8.76
CA SER A 61 15.54 0.14 7.67
C SER A 61 15.23 -0.52 6.32
N LEU A 62 14.36 0.14 5.55
CA LEU A 62 14.07 -0.25 4.18
C LEU A 62 15.17 0.27 3.24
N SER A 63 15.46 -0.50 2.19
CA SER A 63 16.34 -0.02 1.13
C SER A 63 15.66 1.12 0.35
N LYS A 64 16.45 1.92 -0.37
CA LYS A 64 15.91 2.96 -1.25
C LYS A 64 14.94 2.40 -2.30
N GLU A 65 15.21 1.20 -2.80
CA GLU A 65 14.40 0.53 -3.80
C GLU A 65 13.05 0.09 -3.24
N GLU A 66 13.04 -0.42 -2.00
CA GLU A 66 11.82 -0.82 -1.29
C GLU A 66 10.94 0.40 -0.99
N CYS A 67 11.56 1.50 -0.55
CA CYS A 67 10.87 2.77 -0.37
C CYS A 67 10.28 3.28 -1.69
N LYS A 68 11.03 3.19 -2.79
CA LYS A 68 10.57 3.62 -4.12
C LYS A 68 9.36 2.80 -4.58
N LYS A 69 9.39 1.47 -4.47
CA LYS A 69 8.26 0.60 -4.79
C LYS A 69 7.02 0.94 -3.94
N ALA A 70 7.20 1.13 -2.63
CA ALA A 70 6.10 1.52 -1.75
C ALA A 70 5.51 2.88 -2.16
N GLN A 71 6.36 3.85 -2.50
CA GLN A 71 5.95 5.18 -2.94
C GLN A 71 5.19 5.14 -4.28
N GLU A 72 5.63 4.31 -5.24
CA GLU A 72 4.94 4.10 -6.51
C GLU A 72 3.52 3.55 -6.31
N VAL A 73 3.35 2.56 -5.42
CA VAL A 73 2.03 2.02 -5.06
C VAL A 73 1.17 3.11 -4.43
N GLN A 74 1.71 3.85 -3.45
CA GLN A 74 0.98 4.92 -2.78
C GLN A 74 0.50 6.00 -3.76
N ASN A 75 1.40 6.45 -4.65
CA ASN A 75 1.08 7.43 -5.69
C ASN A 75 0.00 6.90 -6.64
N SER A 76 0.07 5.63 -7.04
CA SER A 76 -0.94 5.02 -7.92
C SER A 76 -2.34 5.05 -7.30
N VAL A 77 -2.46 4.85 -5.99
CA VAL A 77 -3.74 4.88 -5.28
C VAL A 77 -4.25 6.30 -5.13
N LEU A 78 -3.38 7.26 -4.75
CA LEU A 78 -3.76 8.66 -4.65
C LEU A 78 -4.25 9.21 -5.99
N ARG A 79 -3.56 8.86 -7.09
CA ARG A 79 -4.01 9.21 -8.46
C ARG A 79 -5.40 8.67 -8.78
N ARG A 80 -5.72 7.44 -8.39
CA ARG A 80 -7.08 6.88 -8.56
C ARG A 80 -8.14 7.60 -7.74
N ILE A 81 -7.79 8.10 -6.55
CA ILE A 81 -8.70 8.85 -5.68
C ILE A 81 -8.97 10.24 -6.24
N TYR A 82 -7.97 10.91 -6.80
CA TYR A 82 -8.09 12.29 -7.28
C TYR A 82 -8.35 12.42 -8.79
N GLY A 83 -8.18 11.35 -9.57
CA GLY A 83 -8.40 11.34 -11.02
C GLY A 83 -7.30 11.99 -11.85
N THR A 84 -6.07 12.07 -11.30
CA THR A 84 -4.89 12.71 -11.92
C THR A 84 -3.89 11.70 -12.46
#